data_AF-A0A6C0B8S8-F1
#
_entry.id   AF-A0A6C0B8S8-F1
#
_cell.length_a   1.000
_cell.length_b   1.000
_cell.length_c   1.000
_cell.angle_alpha   90.00
_cell.angle_beta   90.00
_cell.angle_gamma   90.00
#
_symmetry.space_group_name_H-M   'P 1'
#
loop_
_entity.id
_entity.type
_entity.pdbx_description
1 polymer ?
#
loop_
_entity_poly.entity_id
_entity_poly.type
_entity_poly.pdbx_seq_one_letter_code
_entity_poly.pdbx_strand_id
1 'polypeptide(L)'
;MDVQPIPEPSNRGYYIVICIIIGLVYYFVSPYFSIIVDFIEFARNTIDLLITFSSSLSKNIVDETSIGSKTVVNKLSRKPKPRVKTPAPDESSSTIQGGYCYVGEWKGVRSCVKVDKKTPCETQVYSTEELCVNPTLRP
;
A
#
# COMPACT_ATOMS: atom_id res chain seq x y z
N MET A 1 23.90 -77.55 16.04
CA MET A 1 23.75 -76.25 16.73
C MET A 1 22.43 -75.69 16.25
N ASP A 2 21.38 -75.79 17.06
CA ASP A 2 20.07 -75.26 16.70
C ASP A 2 20.06 -73.75 16.87
N VAL A 3 19.84 -73.05 15.75
CA VAL A 3 19.63 -71.62 15.71
C VAL A 3 18.22 -71.36 16.24
N GLN A 4 18.11 -70.74 17.41
CA GLN A 4 16.83 -70.31 17.95
C GLN A 4 16.26 -69.15 17.11
N PRO A 5 14.94 -69.14 16.83
CA PRO A 5 14.32 -68.06 16.06
C PRO A 5 14.33 -66.75 16.86
N ILE A 6 14.63 -65.65 16.15
CA ILE A 6 14.67 -64.30 16.70
C ILE A 6 13.22 -63.88 17.07
N PRO A 7 12.96 -63.34 18.26
CA PRO A 7 11.61 -62.91 18.64
C PRO A 7 11.12 -61.77 17.74
N GLU A 8 9.93 -61.92 17.16
CA GLU A 8 9.30 -60.86 16.37
C GLU A 8 8.87 -59.67 17.26
N PRO A 9 9.11 -58.42 16.82
CA PRO A 9 8.77 -57.25 17.61
C PRO A 9 7.25 -57.09 17.72
N SER A 10 6.77 -56.81 18.94
CA SER A 10 5.35 -56.58 19.22
C SER A 10 4.90 -55.22 18.67
N ASN A 11 4.26 -55.24 17.50
CA ASN A 11 3.72 -54.04 16.80
C ASN A 11 2.72 -53.23 17.65
N ARG A 12 2.11 -53.82 18.67
CA ARG A 12 1.09 -53.16 19.51
C ARG A 12 1.67 -51.99 20.32
N GLY A 13 2.90 -52.12 20.82
CA GLY A 13 3.57 -51.03 21.55
C GLY A 13 3.88 -49.84 20.65
N TYR A 14 4.27 -50.11 19.39
CA TYR A 14 4.59 -49.09 18.41
C TYR A 14 3.39 -48.18 18.08
N TYR A 15 2.21 -48.76 17.86
CA TYR A 15 0.99 -47.97 17.61
C TYR A 15 0.58 -47.11 18.80
N ILE A 16 0.78 -47.59 20.03
CA ILE A 16 0.49 -46.81 21.24
C ILE A 16 1.39 -45.57 21.31
N VAL A 17 2.69 -45.74 21.05
CA VAL A 17 3.65 -44.62 21.03
C VAL A 17 3.30 -43.62 19.93
N ILE A 18 2.95 -44.08 18.73
CA ILE A 18 2.51 -43.21 17.63
C ILE A 18 1.27 -42.40 18.04
N CYS A 19 0.24 -43.04 18.60
CA CYS A 19 -0.98 -42.36 19.01
C CYS A 19 -0.71 -41.27 20.07
N ILE A 20 0.21 -41.53 21.02
CA ILE A 20 0.63 -40.54 22.01
C ILE A 20 1.31 -39.35 21.33
N ILE A 21 2.24 -39.60 20.40
CA ILE A 21 2.95 -38.53 19.68
C ILE A 21 1.97 -37.71 18.84
N ILE A 22 1.07 -38.34 18.10
CA ILE A 22 0.05 -37.64 17.30
C ILE A 22 -0.86 -36.79 18.20
N GLY A 23 -1.30 -37.34 19.34
CA GLY A 23 -2.11 -36.61 20.31
C GLY A 23 -1.39 -35.38 20.87
N LEU A 24 -0.11 -35.51 21.21
CA LEU A 24 0.71 -34.38 21.68
C LEU A 24 0.89 -33.32 20.59
N VAL A 25 1.23 -33.73 19.36
CA VAL A 25 1.34 -32.81 18.23
C VAL A 25 0.02 -32.09 17.98
N TYR A 26 -1.11 -32.81 17.98
CA TYR A 26 -2.42 -32.20 17.82
C TYR A 26 -2.74 -31.20 18.92
N TYR A 27 -2.45 -31.53 20.18
CA TYR A 27 -2.64 -30.63 21.31
C TYR A 27 -1.81 -29.34 21.17
N PHE A 28 -0.55 -29.45 20.74
CA PHE A 28 0.31 -28.29 20.51
C PHE A 28 -0.09 -27.47 19.28
N VAL A 29 -0.56 -28.10 18.21
CA VAL A 29 -0.88 -27.43 16.93
C VAL A 29 -2.31 -26.87 16.91
N SER A 30 -3.25 -27.47 17.65
CA SER A 30 -4.64 -27.05 17.76
C SER A 30 -4.83 -25.54 18.02
N PRO A 31 -4.15 -24.89 18.98
CA PRO A 31 -4.32 -23.45 19.20
C PRO A 31 -3.86 -22.61 18.01
N TYR A 32 -2.86 -23.07 17.24
CA TYR A 32 -2.41 -22.36 16.03
C TYR A 32 -3.41 -22.47 14.88
N PHE A 33 -4.09 -23.62 14.75
CA PHE A 33 -5.08 -23.81 13.70
C PHE A 33 -6.24 -22.80 13.83
N SER A 34 -6.74 -22.59 15.05
CA SER A 34 -7.78 -21.60 15.32
C SER A 34 -7.35 -20.18 14.94
N ILE A 35 -6.13 -19.78 15.35
CA ILE A 35 -5.57 -18.46 15.02
C ILE A 35 -5.49 -18.23 13.50
N ILE A 36 -5.12 -19.26 12.74
CA ILE A 36 -5.00 -19.17 11.29
C ILE A 36 -6.38 -19.00 10.64
N VAL A 37 -7.39 -19.76 11.08
CA VAL A 37 -8.75 -19.67 10.53
C VAL A 37 -9.34 -18.28 10.81
N ASP A 38 -9.16 -17.75 12.02
CA ASP A 38 -9.63 -16.41 12.38
C ASP A 38 -8.99 -15.32 11.51
N PHE A 39 -7.69 -15.44 11.20
CA PHE A 39 -7.00 -14.50 10.30
C PHE A 39 -7.52 -14.58 8.86
N ILE A 40 -7.82 -15.79 8.37
CA ILE A 40 -8.42 -15.99 7.05
C ILE A 40 -9.80 -15.34 6.98
N GLU A 41 -10.61 -15.48 8.04
CA GLU A 41 -11.94 -14.88 8.11
C GLU A 41 -11.88 -13.34 8.19
N PHE A 42 -10.94 -12.80 8.96
CA PHE A 42 -10.65 -11.37 8.97
C PHE A 42 -10.27 -10.86 7.57
N ALA A 43 -9.37 -11.57 6.87
CA ALA A 43 -8.98 -11.19 5.51
C ALA A 43 -10.18 -11.20 4.55
N ARG A 44 -11.04 -12.23 4.59
CA ARG A 44 -12.27 -12.28 3.77
C ARG A 44 -13.20 -11.11 4.06
N ASN A 45 -13.49 -10.84 5.33
CA ASN A 45 -14.37 -9.74 5.73
C ASN A 45 -13.82 -8.37 5.27
N THR A 46 -12.50 -8.16 5.36
CA THR A 46 -11.89 -6.90 4.87
C THR A 46 -11.96 -6.76 3.34
N ILE A 47 -11.79 -7.86 2.59
CA ILE A 47 -11.91 -7.85 1.13
C ILE A 47 -13.34 -7.53 0.70
N ASP A 48 -14.35 -8.14 1.34
CA ASP A 48 -15.76 -7.88 1.04
C ASP A 48 -16.17 -6.42 1.33
N LEU A 49 -15.66 -5.86 2.43
CA LEU A 49 -15.83 -4.43 2.76
C LEU A 49 -15.23 -3.54 1.67
N LEU A 50 -14.02 -3.86 1.22
CA LEU A 50 -13.29 -3.07 0.22
C LEU A 50 -13.96 -3.14 -1.16
N ILE A 51 -14.46 -4.31 -1.56
CA ILE A 51 -15.24 -4.50 -2.78
C ILE A 51 -16.54 -3.69 -2.70
N THR A 52 -17.25 -3.77 -1.58
CA THR A 52 -18.52 -3.03 -1.38
C THR A 52 -18.28 -1.52 -1.47
N PHE A 53 -17.24 -1.01 -0.79
CA PHE A 53 -16.87 0.41 -0.85
C PHE A 53 -16.47 0.84 -2.28
N SER A 54 -15.73 0.00 -3.00
CA SER A 54 -15.37 0.28 -4.40
C SER A 54 -16.61 0.40 -5.30
N SER A 55 -17.63 -0.43 -5.07
CA SER A 55 -18.88 -0.37 -5.83
C SER A 55 -19.68 0.92 -5.54
N SER A 56 -19.61 1.43 -4.31
CA SER A 56 -20.22 2.71 -3.92
C SER A 56 -19.50 3.91 -4.52
N LEU A 57 -18.17 3.89 -4.64
CA LEU A 57 -17.45 4.90 -5.42
C LEU A 57 -17.76 4.77 -6.91
N SER A 58 -17.82 3.55 -7.44
CA SER A 58 -18.07 3.31 -8.86
C SER A 58 -19.45 3.82 -9.29
N LYS A 59 -20.49 3.67 -8.46
CA LYS A 59 -21.84 4.21 -8.77
C LYS A 59 -21.91 5.75 -8.84
N ASN A 60 -21.02 6.48 -8.16
CA ASN A 60 -20.99 7.95 -8.20
C ASN A 60 -19.98 8.52 -9.22
N ILE A 61 -19.07 7.70 -9.77
CA ILE A 61 -18.07 8.12 -10.78
C ILE A 61 -18.49 7.71 -12.21
N VAL A 62 -19.31 6.66 -12.36
CA VAL A 62 -19.68 6.11 -13.67
C VAL A 62 -20.56 7.04 -14.51
N ASP A 63 -21.22 8.04 -13.93
CA ASP A 63 -21.96 9.03 -14.73
C ASP A 63 -21.05 10.14 -15.33
N GLU A 64 -19.78 10.27 -14.92
CA GLU A 64 -18.87 11.29 -15.50
C GLU A 64 -17.50 10.78 -15.97
N THR A 65 -17.26 9.46 -16.03
CA THR A 65 -16.02 8.97 -16.65
C THR A 65 -16.21 7.62 -17.33
N SER A 66 -16.81 7.63 -18.52
CA SER A 66 -16.57 6.59 -19.53
C SER A 66 -15.16 6.73 -20.11
N ILE A 67 -14.12 6.47 -19.31
CA ILE A 67 -12.78 6.16 -19.83
C ILE A 67 -12.38 4.83 -19.21
N GLY A 68 -12.55 3.80 -20.03
CA GLY A 68 -12.26 2.43 -19.70
C GLY A 68 -10.87 2.25 -19.09
N SER A 69 -10.85 1.37 -18.10
CA SER A 69 -9.69 0.58 -17.73
C SER A 69 -9.02 0.04 -19.01
N LYS A 70 -7.95 0.70 -19.45
CA LYS A 70 -6.86 0.20 -20.31
C LYS A 70 -5.83 1.32 -20.50
N THR A 71 -4.57 0.98 -20.22
CA THR A 71 -3.33 1.70 -20.62
C THR A 71 -2.84 2.79 -19.66
N VAL A 72 -1.81 2.52 -18.86
CA VAL A 72 -0.46 3.16 -18.87
C VAL A 72 0.34 2.61 -17.67
N VAL A 73 1.06 1.51 -17.87
CA VAL A 73 2.38 1.29 -17.24
C VAL A 73 3.26 0.65 -18.30
N ASN A 74 3.53 1.41 -19.36
CA ASN A 74 4.61 1.08 -20.28
C ASN A 74 5.85 1.85 -19.85
N LYS A 75 6.94 1.10 -19.71
CA LYS A 75 8.33 1.49 -19.55
C LYS A 75 8.64 2.93 -19.98
N LEU A 76 9.27 3.69 -19.08
CA LEU A 76 10.24 4.71 -19.45
C LEU A 76 11.43 4.64 -18.48
N SER A 77 12.47 3.98 -19.01
CA SER A 77 13.88 4.10 -18.67
C SER A 77 14.26 5.42 -18.00
N ARG A 78 14.67 5.34 -16.73
CA ARG A 78 15.35 6.42 -16.01
C ARG A 78 16.74 6.63 -16.64
N LYS A 79 16.83 7.41 -17.72
CA LYS A 79 18.11 8.02 -18.12
C LYS A 79 18.48 9.09 -17.08
N PRO A 80 19.71 9.11 -16.55
CA PRO A 80 20.14 10.22 -15.71
C PRO A 80 20.43 11.43 -16.60
N LYS A 81 19.78 12.56 -16.33
CA LYS A 81 20.11 13.86 -16.96
C LYS A 81 20.00 14.98 -15.91
N PRO A 82 20.64 16.13 -16.16
CA PRO A 82 21.92 16.53 -15.57
C PRO A 82 21.74 17.71 -14.59
N ARG A 83 22.81 18.10 -13.87
CA ARG A 83 22.83 19.30 -13.01
C ARG A 83 22.41 20.53 -13.83
N VAL A 84 21.21 21.05 -13.59
CA VAL A 84 20.73 22.31 -14.18
C VAL A 84 21.16 23.44 -13.27
N LYS A 85 21.90 24.39 -13.84
CA LYS A 85 22.27 25.67 -13.21
C LYS A 85 21.00 26.49 -12.96
N THR A 86 20.89 27.06 -11.76
CA THR A 86 19.84 28.00 -11.35
C THR A 86 19.72 29.16 -12.33
N PRO A 87 18.54 29.42 -12.94
CA PRO A 87 18.27 30.68 -13.63
C PRO A 87 17.82 31.74 -12.62
N ALA A 88 18.36 32.94 -12.73
CA ALA A 88 17.90 34.12 -11.99
C ALA A 88 16.49 34.54 -12.45
N PRO A 89 15.67 35.16 -11.59
CA PRO A 89 14.34 35.63 -11.97
C PRO A 89 14.43 36.83 -12.92
N ASP A 90 13.76 36.77 -14.07
CA ASP A 90 13.60 37.90 -14.98
C ASP A 90 12.48 38.84 -14.51
N GLU A 91 12.78 40.12 -14.35
CA GLU A 91 11.80 41.20 -14.13
C GLU A 91 11.02 41.52 -15.42
N SER A 92 10.15 40.61 -15.85
CA SER A 92 9.22 40.88 -16.94
C SER A 92 7.81 40.40 -16.60
N SER A 93 6.87 41.34 -16.64
CA SER A 93 5.44 41.18 -16.38
C SER A 93 4.76 40.30 -17.45
N SER A 94 5.06 39.00 -17.45
CA SER A 94 4.56 38.07 -18.45
C SER A 94 3.64 37.01 -17.82
N THR A 95 2.46 36.90 -18.43
CA THR A 95 1.28 36.13 -18.02
C THR A 95 1.49 34.60 -17.99
N ILE A 96 2.71 34.07 -17.90
CA ILE A 96 2.98 32.61 -17.92
C ILE A 96 3.99 32.21 -16.83
N GLN A 97 3.54 32.13 -15.58
CA GLN A 97 4.28 31.42 -14.54
C GLN A 97 3.30 30.49 -13.81
N GLY A 98 3.58 29.19 -13.81
CA GLY A 98 2.87 28.21 -12.97
C GLY A 98 3.10 28.54 -11.48
N GLY A 99 2.20 28.06 -10.62
CA GLY A 99 2.19 28.38 -9.19
C GLY A 99 2.39 27.15 -8.30
N TYR A 100 2.21 27.33 -7.00
CA TYR A 100 2.27 26.29 -5.98
C TYR A 100 0.92 26.19 -5.29
N CYS A 101 0.31 25.01 -5.33
CA CYS A 101 -0.94 24.72 -4.65
C CYS A 101 -0.65 24.18 -3.24
N TYR A 102 -1.34 24.71 -2.24
CA TYR A 102 -1.32 24.15 -0.90
C TYR A 102 -2.17 22.88 -0.83
N VAL A 103 -1.58 21.78 -0.38
CA VAL A 103 -2.21 20.45 -0.33
C VAL A 103 -2.61 20.06 1.09
N GLY A 104 -1.95 20.61 2.10
CA GLY A 104 -2.24 20.32 3.50
C GLY A 104 -1.04 20.49 4.42
N GLU A 105 -1.24 20.33 5.71
CA GLU A 105 -0.21 20.43 6.74
C GLU A 105 -0.11 19.11 7.51
N TRP A 106 1.10 18.60 7.69
CA TRP A 106 1.35 17.41 8.48
C TRP A 106 2.39 17.69 9.56
N LYS A 107 2.00 17.53 10.84
CA LYS A 107 2.85 17.78 12.01
C LYS A 107 3.51 19.17 12.03
N GLY A 108 2.79 20.21 11.61
CA GLY A 108 3.32 21.59 11.60
C GLY A 108 4.10 21.97 10.33
N VAL A 109 4.26 21.04 9.37
CA VAL A 109 4.96 21.29 8.10
C VAL A 109 3.94 21.39 6.97
N ARG A 110 3.88 22.56 6.32
CA ARG A 110 3.01 22.80 5.16
C ARG A 110 3.56 22.10 3.93
N SER A 111 2.67 21.44 3.18
CA SER A 111 3.00 20.72 1.94
C SER A 111 2.40 21.44 0.74
N CYS A 112 3.26 21.71 -0.24
CA CYS A 112 2.96 22.51 -1.41
C CYS A 112 3.42 21.79 -2.68
N VAL A 113 2.61 21.84 -3.73
CA VAL A 113 2.89 21.14 -4.99
C VAL A 113 2.88 22.14 -6.13
N LYS A 114 3.89 22.07 -7.00
CA LYS A 114 3.96 22.89 -8.20
C LYS A 114 2.83 22.48 -9.16
N VAL A 115 2.01 23.44 -9.53
CA VAL A 115 0.86 23.27 -10.43
C VAL A 115 0.99 24.15 -11.66
N ASP A 116 0.63 23.57 -12.80
CA ASP A 116 0.47 24.30 -14.05
C ASP A 116 -0.96 24.86 -14.14
N LYS A 117 -1.19 25.81 -15.06
CA LYS A 117 -2.48 26.51 -15.23
C LYS A 117 -3.71 25.61 -15.48
N LYS A 118 -3.48 24.36 -15.87
CA LYS A 118 -4.54 23.40 -16.21
C LYS A 118 -5.04 22.60 -15.00
N THR A 119 -4.30 22.61 -13.89
CA THR A 119 -4.67 21.86 -12.69
C THR A 119 -5.47 22.77 -11.75
N PRO A 120 -6.77 22.51 -11.51
CA PRO A 120 -7.52 23.27 -10.53
C PRO A 120 -6.94 23.01 -9.13
N CYS A 121 -6.57 24.08 -8.44
CA CYS A 121 -6.18 24.03 -7.03
C CYS A 121 -7.39 24.39 -6.19
N GLU A 122 -7.75 23.49 -5.27
CA GLU A 122 -8.98 23.61 -4.48
C GLU A 122 -8.88 24.66 -3.37
N THR A 123 -7.66 24.99 -2.92
CA THR A 123 -7.44 25.89 -1.79
C THR A 123 -6.85 27.24 -2.22
N GLN A 124 -5.53 27.34 -2.27
CA GLN A 124 -4.82 28.60 -2.53
C GLN A 124 -3.60 28.31 -3.39
N VAL A 125 -3.43 29.14 -4.43
CA VAL A 125 -2.28 29.11 -5.33
C VAL A 125 -1.33 30.23 -4.94
N TYR A 126 -0.06 29.89 -4.79
CA TYR A 126 1.03 30.81 -4.47
C TYR A 126 1.97 30.95 -5.66
N SER A 127 2.55 32.14 -5.84
CA SER A 127 3.49 32.39 -6.94
C SER A 127 4.82 31.66 -6.74
N THR A 128 5.25 31.49 -5.48
CA THR A 128 6.50 30.82 -5.11
C THR A 128 6.26 29.75 -4.04
N GLU A 129 7.15 28.76 -3.99
CA GLU A 129 7.12 27.70 -2.99
C GLU A 129 7.25 28.24 -1.58
N GLU A 130 8.14 29.22 -1.40
CA GLU A 130 8.47 29.84 -0.12
C GLU A 130 7.25 30.49 0.55
N LEU A 131 6.41 31.17 -0.23
CA LEU A 131 5.15 31.77 0.26
C LEU A 131 4.09 30.73 0.62
N CYS A 132 4.18 29.54 0.03
CA CYS A 132 3.26 28.44 0.30
C CYS A 132 3.66 27.69 1.59
N VAL A 133 4.95 27.40 1.76
CA VAL A 133 5.47 26.65 2.91
C VAL A 133 5.61 27.51 4.16
N ASN A 134 5.88 28.82 4.00
CA ASN A 134 6.08 29.72 5.13
C ASN A 134 5.05 30.86 5.17
N PRO A 135 4.03 30.78 6.03
CA PRO A 135 3.00 31.80 6.13
C PRO A 135 3.51 33.13 6.71
N THR A 136 4.69 33.16 7.36
CA THR A 136 5.25 34.39 7.96
C THR A 136 5.92 35.32 6.93
N LEU A 137 6.04 34.90 5.68
CA LEU A 137 6.60 35.71 4.59
C LEU A 137 5.54 36.59 3.90
N ARG A 138 4.31 36.63 4.41
CA ARG A 138 3.28 37.60 4.02
C ARG A 138 3.34 38.77 4.99
N PRO A 139 3.67 40.00 4.55
CA PRO A 139 3.43 41.20 5.35
C PRO A 139 1.93 41.42 5.58
#